data_AF-A0A7W9WJL1-F1
#
_entry.id   AF-A0A7W9WJL1-F1
#
_cell.length_a   1.000
_cell.length_b   1.000
_cell.length_c   1.000
_cell.angle_alpha   90.00
_cell.angle_beta   90.00
_cell.angle_gamma   90.00
#
_symmetry.space_group_name_H-M   'P 1'
#
loop_
_entity.id
_entity.type
_entity.pdbx_description
1 polymer ?
#
loop_
_entity_poly.entity_id
_entity_poly.type
_entity_poly.pdbx_seq_one_letter_code
_entity_poly.pdbx_strand_id
1 'polypeptide(L)'
;MAADTGDINTIPGRYGTTNFLTRLTERRKIDQNREKACPSSLVRPPGKSCDEYPFAGTWQGAKHSGGEFSCCMINARQNTDAGKELKGFYTYSRVLEGDRFLVRIR
;
A
#
# COMPACT_ATOMS: atom_id res chain seq x y z
N MET A 1 18.42 11.03 -1.87
CA MET A 1 17.48 10.99 -0.74
C MET A 1 16.66 12.26 -0.82
N ALA A 2 15.46 12.21 -1.39
CA ALA A 2 14.49 13.28 -1.21
C ALA A 2 13.59 12.82 -0.08
N ALA A 3 13.76 13.42 1.10
CA ALA A 3 12.69 13.40 2.08
C ALA A 3 11.61 14.31 1.51
N ASP A 4 10.57 13.70 0.95
CA ASP A 4 9.38 14.41 0.53
C ASP A 4 8.76 15.05 1.78
N THR A 5 8.87 16.38 1.89
CA THR A 5 8.17 17.17 2.91
C THR A 5 6.70 17.38 2.51
N GLY A 6 6.08 16.37 1.89
CA GLY A 6 4.66 16.36 1.60
C GLY A 6 3.88 16.50 2.90
N ASP A 7 2.91 17.41 2.92
CA ASP A 7 1.99 17.55 4.06
C ASP A 7 1.40 16.17 4.38
N ILE A 8 1.76 15.63 5.55
CA ILE A 8 1.35 14.29 5.98
C ILE A 8 -0.18 14.13 5.94
N ASN A 9 -0.95 15.21 6.05
CA ASN A 9 -2.41 15.18 5.98
C ASN A 9 -2.94 14.82 4.58
N THR A 10 -2.11 14.90 3.54
CA THR A 10 -2.45 14.52 2.17
C THR A 10 -2.24 13.04 1.88
N ILE A 11 -1.51 12.31 2.75
CA ILE A 11 -1.23 10.88 2.56
C ILE A 11 -2.54 10.08 2.63
N PRO A 12 -2.92 9.35 1.56
CA PRO A 12 -4.13 8.54 1.55
C PRO A 12 -4.10 7.52 2.67
N GLY A 13 -5.14 7.48 3.49
CA GLY A 13 -5.26 6.55 4.60
C GLY A 13 -4.77 7.07 5.94
N ARG A 14 -4.21 8.28 6.06
CA ARG A 14 -3.65 8.72 7.34
C ARG A 14 -4.71 8.84 8.44
N TYR A 15 -4.46 8.20 9.58
CA TYR A 15 -5.29 8.33 10.78
C TYR A 15 -5.44 9.79 11.20
N GLY A 16 -6.67 10.18 11.56
CA GLY A 16 -7.03 11.57 11.89
C GLY A 16 -7.38 12.44 10.68
N THR A 17 -7.52 11.84 9.49
CA THR A 17 -7.98 12.53 8.27
C THR A 17 -9.26 11.89 7.72
N THR A 18 -9.87 12.53 6.71
CA THR A 18 -10.99 11.97 5.93
C THR A 18 -10.56 11.36 4.60
N ASN A 19 -9.24 11.25 4.36
CA ASN A 19 -8.67 10.61 3.18
C ASN A 19 -8.49 9.12 3.46
N PHE A 20 -9.52 8.31 3.22
CA PHE A 20 -9.51 6.88 3.57
C PHE A 20 -8.83 6.02 2.51
N LEU A 21 -8.29 4.87 2.95
CA LEU A 21 -8.11 3.73 2.06
C LEU A 21 -9.40 2.93 2.01
N THR A 22 -9.70 2.38 0.84
CA THR A 22 -10.87 1.55 0.59
C THR A 22 -10.39 0.17 0.15
N ARG A 23 -10.83 -0.87 0.85
CA ARG A 23 -10.39 -2.24 0.61
C ARG A 23 -10.80 -2.73 -0.79
N LEU A 24 -9.85 -3.36 -1.46
CA LEU A 24 -10.00 -4.07 -2.73
C LEU A 24 -9.60 -5.54 -2.55
N THR A 25 -10.45 -6.44 -3.03
CA THR A 25 -10.34 -7.90 -2.88
C THR A 25 -10.26 -8.63 -4.23
N GLU A 26 -10.68 -7.99 -5.33
CA GLU A 26 -10.61 -8.58 -6.67
C GLU A 26 -9.16 -8.81 -7.10
N ARG A 27 -8.76 -10.09 -7.22
CA ARG A 27 -7.36 -10.48 -7.39
C ARG A 27 -6.68 -9.83 -8.60
N ARG A 28 -7.39 -9.77 -9.73
CA ARG A 28 -6.85 -9.18 -10.98
C ARG A 28 -6.47 -7.72 -10.79
N LYS A 29 -7.31 -6.93 -10.11
CA LYS A 29 -7.05 -5.50 -9.86
C LYS A 29 -5.92 -5.29 -8.86
N ILE A 30 -5.83 -6.14 -7.84
CA ILE A 30 -4.70 -6.13 -6.90
C ILE A 30 -3.38 -6.40 -7.64
N ASP A 31 -3.36 -7.39 -8.53
CA ASP A 31 -2.16 -7.71 -9.30
C ASP A 31 -1.79 -6.58 -10.28
N GLN A 32 -2.78 -5.92 -10.89
CA GLN A 32 -2.57 -4.70 -11.70
C GLN A 32 -2.01 -3.53 -10.88
N ASN A 33 -2.47 -3.32 -9.64
CA ASN A 33 -1.89 -2.34 -8.73
C ASN A 33 -0.41 -2.67 -8.42
N ARG A 34 -0.09 -3.93 -8.12
CA ARG A 34 1.28 -4.38 -7.88
C ARG A 34 2.17 -4.22 -9.09
N GLU A 35 1.68 -4.59 -10.27
CA GLU A 35 2.46 -4.49 -11.50
C GLU A 35 2.79 -3.04 -11.84
N LYS A 36 1.86 -2.09 -11.60
CA LYS A 36 2.15 -0.68 -11.81
C LYS A 36 3.13 -0.11 -10.77
N ALA A 37 2.99 -0.46 -9.50
CA ALA A 37 3.85 0.08 -8.44
C ALA A 37 5.23 -0.60 -8.37
N CYS A 38 5.24 -1.92 -8.51
CA CYS A 38 6.37 -2.81 -8.27
C CYS A 38 6.57 -3.82 -9.43
N PRO A 39 6.74 -3.36 -10.68
CA PRO A 39 6.87 -4.26 -11.83
C PRO A 39 8.06 -5.21 -11.69
N SER A 40 7.99 -6.37 -12.36
CA SER A 40 9.08 -7.35 -12.35
C SER A 40 10.40 -6.80 -12.89
N SER A 41 10.34 -5.77 -13.76
CA SER A 41 11.49 -5.07 -14.33
C SER A 41 12.33 -4.28 -13.32
N LEU A 42 11.83 -3.99 -12.12
CA LEU A 42 12.64 -3.32 -11.09
C LEU A 42 13.77 -4.23 -10.59
N VAL A 43 14.98 -3.68 -10.53
CA VAL A 43 16.12 -4.35 -9.88
C VAL A 43 15.79 -4.51 -8.39
N ARG A 44 15.84 -5.75 -7.89
CA ARG A 44 15.64 -6.09 -6.48
C ARG A 44 16.98 -6.49 -5.89
N PRO A 45 17.67 -5.59 -5.16
CA PRO A 45 18.93 -5.93 -4.50
C PRO A 45 18.76 -7.10 -3.52
N PRO A 46 19.83 -7.87 -3.24
CA PRO A 46 19.77 -8.93 -2.24
C PRO A 46 19.22 -8.43 -0.89
N GLY A 47 18.28 -9.18 -0.32
CA GLY A 47 17.63 -8.85 0.95
C GLY A 47 16.63 -7.67 0.89
N LYS A 48 16.34 -7.15 -0.31
CA LYS A 48 15.34 -6.09 -0.51
C LYS A 48 14.15 -6.57 -1.33
N SER A 49 13.00 -5.98 -1.07
CA SER A 49 11.78 -6.16 -1.86
C SER A 49 11.12 -4.81 -2.10
N CYS A 50 10.40 -4.72 -3.20
CA CYS A 50 9.56 -3.56 -3.50
C CYS A 50 8.36 -3.53 -2.54
N ASP A 51 8.14 -2.38 -1.92
CA ASP A 51 6.96 -2.04 -1.13
C ASP A 51 6.22 -0.89 -1.81
N GLU A 52 4.90 -0.91 -1.71
CA GLU A 52 4.01 0.01 -2.42
C GLU A 52 3.00 0.69 -1.48
N TYR A 53 2.82 2.00 -1.68
CA TYR A 53 1.78 2.76 -1.02
C TYR A 53 1.10 3.74 -1.99
N PRO A 54 -0.24 3.84 -2.01
CA PRO A 54 -1.20 3.06 -1.22
C PRO A 54 -1.17 1.55 -1.54
N PHE A 55 -1.51 0.71 -0.56
CA PHE A 55 -1.38 -0.74 -0.67
C PHE A 55 -2.11 -1.30 -1.89
N ALA A 56 -1.52 -2.29 -2.58
CA ALA A 56 -2.14 -2.90 -3.76
C ALA A 56 -3.53 -3.51 -3.49
N GLY A 57 -3.80 -3.88 -2.23
CA GLY A 57 -5.09 -4.35 -1.75
C GLY A 57 -6.12 -3.24 -1.47
N THR A 58 -5.96 -2.05 -2.06
CA THR A 58 -6.89 -0.93 -1.94
C THR A 58 -7.22 -0.33 -3.31
N TRP A 59 -8.38 0.33 -3.41
CA TRP A 59 -8.78 1.07 -4.61
C TRP A 59 -7.87 2.27 -4.89
N GLN A 60 -7.22 2.80 -3.86
CA GLN A 60 -6.23 3.86 -3.93
C GLN A 60 -4.86 3.37 -4.44
N GLY A 61 -4.69 2.06 -4.64
CA GLY A 61 -3.48 1.47 -5.19
C GLY A 61 -3.14 2.02 -6.59
N ALA A 62 -1.88 1.86 -6.97
CA ALA A 62 -1.26 2.61 -8.07
C ALA A 62 -2.05 2.63 -9.39
N LYS A 63 -2.71 1.53 -9.78
CA LYS A 63 -3.38 1.42 -11.09
C LYS A 63 -4.77 2.04 -11.10
N HIS A 64 -5.56 1.84 -10.04
CA HIS A 64 -7.00 2.12 -10.06
C HIS A 64 -7.39 3.47 -9.48
N SER A 65 -6.51 4.13 -8.73
CA SER A 65 -6.83 5.38 -8.04
C SER A 65 -6.82 6.62 -8.94
N GLY A 66 -5.97 6.61 -9.98
CA GLY A 66 -5.64 7.81 -10.75
C GLY A 66 -4.75 8.82 -9.99
N GLY A 67 -4.42 8.56 -8.72
CA GLY A 67 -3.58 9.40 -7.88
C GLY A 67 -2.11 8.98 -7.87
N GLU A 68 -1.30 9.73 -7.12
CA GLU A 68 0.11 9.42 -6.90
C GLU A 68 0.27 8.17 -6.04
N PHE A 69 1.42 7.50 -6.21
CA PHE A 69 1.83 6.35 -5.43
C PHE A 69 3.34 6.41 -5.22
N SER A 70 3.80 5.79 -4.15
CA SER A 70 5.22 5.60 -3.86
C SER A 70 5.58 4.13 -3.95
N CYS A 71 6.82 3.86 -4.38
CA CYS A 71 7.43 2.54 -4.35
C CYS A 71 8.84 2.67 -3.78
N CYS A 72 9.25 1.75 -2.91
CA CYS A 72 10.59 1.73 -2.31
C CYS A 72 11.13 0.31 -2.12
N MET A 73 12.44 0.13 -2.32
CA MET A 73 13.13 -1.13 -2.01
C MET A 73 13.49 -1.18 -0.52
N ILE A 74 12.67 -1.87 0.27
CA ILE A 74 12.85 -2.01 1.72
C ILE A 74 13.33 -3.41 2.09
N ASN A 75 13.70 -3.63 3.36
CA ASN A 75 14.15 -4.95 3.82
C ASN A 75 13.04 -6.00 3.57
N ALA A 76 13.39 -7.10 2.89
CA ALA A 76 12.42 -8.10 2.46
C ALA A 76 11.70 -8.81 3.62
N ARG A 77 12.40 -9.02 4.75
CA ARG A 77 11.81 -9.63 5.94
C ARG A 77 10.79 -8.70 6.57
N GLN A 78 11.15 -7.43 6.78
CA GLN A 78 10.23 -6.42 7.32
C GLN A 78 9.01 -6.24 6.42
N ASN A 79 9.18 -6.19 5.09
CA ASN A 79 8.06 -6.08 4.15
C ASN A 79 7.13 -7.31 4.22
N THR A 80 7.71 -8.50 4.32
CA THR A 80 6.95 -9.75 4.46
C THR A 80 6.14 -9.77 5.76
N ASP A 81 6.74 -9.36 6.87
CA ASP A 81 6.08 -9.36 8.17
C ASP A 81 4.97 -8.29 8.23
N ALA A 82 5.22 -7.08 7.72
CA ALA A 82 4.19 -6.04 7.56
C ALA A 82 3.02 -6.51 6.67
N GLY A 83 3.31 -7.23 5.58
CA GLY A 83 2.29 -7.83 4.73
C GLY A 83 1.44 -8.89 5.42
N LYS A 84 2.00 -9.65 6.38
CA LYS A 84 1.24 -10.58 7.23
C LYS A 84 0.35 -9.82 8.22
N GLU A 85 0.87 -8.77 8.86
CA GLU A 85 0.10 -7.94 9.78
C GLU A 85 -1.09 -7.28 9.08
N LEU A 86 -0.87 -6.71 7.89
CA LEU A 86 -1.94 -6.10 7.09
C LEU A 86 -3.02 -7.12 6.69
N LYS A 87 -2.63 -8.33 6.29
CA LYS A 87 -3.60 -9.43 6.04
C LYS A 87 -4.35 -9.82 7.31
N GLY A 88 -3.65 -9.91 8.44
CA GLY A 88 -4.25 -10.18 9.74
C GLY A 88 -5.29 -9.12 10.10
N PHE A 89 -4.98 -7.83 9.93
CA PHE A 89 -5.93 -6.74 10.11
C PHE A 89 -7.17 -6.93 9.23
N TYR A 90 -7.01 -7.20 7.93
CA TYR A 90 -8.17 -7.45 7.06
C TYR A 90 -9.04 -8.61 7.54
N THR A 91 -8.44 -9.70 8.00
CA THR A 91 -9.16 -10.89 8.47
C THR A 91 -9.83 -10.67 9.83
N TYR A 92 -9.07 -10.26 10.85
CA TYR A 92 -9.56 -10.16 12.23
C TYR A 92 -10.54 -9.01 12.43
N SER A 93 -10.35 -7.90 11.73
CA SER A 93 -11.29 -6.77 11.75
C SER A 93 -12.41 -6.89 10.72
N ARG A 94 -12.44 -7.98 9.94
CA ARG A 94 -13.40 -8.22 8.85
C ARG A 94 -13.53 -7.03 7.90
N VAL A 95 -12.39 -6.51 7.42
CA VAL A 95 -12.37 -5.45 6.41
C VAL A 95 -12.69 -6.08 5.05
N LEU A 96 -13.92 -5.91 4.60
CA LEU A 96 -14.47 -6.47 3.38
C LEU A 96 -14.26 -5.53 2.19
N GLU A 97 -14.58 -6.01 0.98
CA GLU A 97 -14.58 -5.18 -0.23
C GLU A 97 -15.36 -3.88 -0.01
N GLY A 98 -14.76 -2.74 -0.36
CA GLY A 98 -15.40 -1.43 -0.22
C GLY A 98 -15.31 -0.81 1.17
N ASP A 99 -14.87 -1.55 2.20
CA ASP A 99 -14.71 -0.99 3.55
C ASP A 99 -13.61 0.06 3.59
N ARG A 100 -13.89 1.15 4.31
CA ARG A 100 -12.97 2.27 4.51
C ARG A 100 -12.18 2.08 5.79
N PHE A 101 -10.88 2.32 5.73
CA PHE A 101 -10.00 2.25 6.89
C PHE A 101 -8.90 3.31 6.84
N LEU A 102 -8.34 3.58 8.02
CA LEU A 102 -7.21 4.48 8.21
C LEU A 102 -6.04 3.70 8.82
N VAL A 103 -4.84 4.17 8.53
CA VAL A 103 -3.56 3.63 8.96
C VAL A 103 -2.88 4.68 9.82
N ARG A 104 -2.37 4.27 10.98
CA ARG A 104 -1.55 5.14 11.81
C ARG A 104 -0.13 5.13 11.29
N ILE A 105 0.25 6.20 10.60
CA ILE A 105 1.61 6.47 10.12
C ILE A 105 2.32 7.26 11.23
N ARG A 106 3.51 6.83 11.63
CA ARG A 106 4.33 7.46 12.68
C ARG A 106 5.73 7.72 12.16
#